data_AF-A0A935DNW2-F1
#
_entry.id   AF-A0A935DNW2-F1
#
_cell.length_a   1.000
_cell.length_b   1.000
_cell.length_c   1.000
_cell.angle_alpha   90.00
_cell.angle_beta   90.00
_cell.angle_gamma   90.00
#
_symmetry.space_group_name_H-M   'P 1'
#
loop_
_entity.id
_entity.type
_entity.pdbx_description
1 polymer ?
#
loop_
_entity_poly.entity_id
_entity_poly.type
_entity_poly.pdbx_seq_one_letter_code
_entity_poly.pdbx_strand_id
1 'polypeptide(L)'
;MFANARPDTALDALGLSARARNALDRSGIVNASQLARVPENLLSSIRGIGRDTAREIQDARRHLLSAPGLAAVEEPEFSPGFRGEDTDLEATKLTEALRRRLEDAGLHDLAALAAAPRSQVEHLARAHGADALAKLHAALKEASDASERTRDPRTVEAWLDALFDPRQRHPNQKSNYQQTAWRWMGLDTVVAVDPGDSIALATKLGCTRQNVSLMLGKAREKWAKHPLHGRLIDGVRAQLDGLGGAARVERVAEALGVALPHDAGADHDPLAARRVEALVSVAASLAGDLVVEWVHDRRWLVRDRRELAAVRALGQAAEALAGKVPLPSTAEVQEELARAVADCCLAALPIDRLATLAADASRTAARSARPSSTPAGWPRAGCSSSATRPSSPSATASPRSSPRRGRTTLPRRRGAAVEARARRARGRRAAAGVGRRPRAMAPPRRARGAVEQPAQRGRARGAADGAARRAPRAAYA
;
A
#
# COMPACT_ATOMS: atom_id res chain seq x y z
N MET A 1 -8.97 -37.79 -13.21
CA MET A 1 -7.55 -37.59 -13.56
C MET A 1 -6.89 -36.57 -12.64
N PHE A 2 -7.30 -35.30 -12.66
CA PHE A 2 -6.73 -34.18 -11.88
C PHE A 2 -6.58 -34.36 -10.35
N ALA A 3 -7.29 -35.29 -9.70
CA ALA A 3 -7.32 -35.42 -8.24
C ALA A 3 -5.97 -35.72 -7.57
N ASN A 4 -4.97 -36.21 -8.32
CA ASN A 4 -3.62 -36.50 -7.82
C ASN A 4 -2.57 -35.47 -8.28
N ALA A 5 -2.99 -34.36 -8.89
CA ALA A 5 -2.05 -33.33 -9.35
C ALA A 5 -1.36 -32.64 -8.17
N ARG A 6 -0.03 -32.66 -8.18
CA ARG A 6 0.85 -31.84 -7.32
C ARG A 6 1.15 -30.49 -7.99
N PRO A 7 1.60 -29.45 -7.26
CA PRO A 7 1.99 -28.15 -7.85
C PRO A 7 2.93 -28.28 -9.05
N ASP A 8 3.97 -29.10 -8.90
CA ASP A 8 5.01 -29.42 -9.88
C ASP A 8 4.55 -30.30 -11.06
N THR A 9 3.28 -30.67 -11.14
CA THR A 9 2.76 -31.52 -12.24
C THR A 9 2.79 -30.77 -13.57
N ALA A 10 3.63 -31.23 -14.49
CA ALA A 10 3.70 -30.70 -15.85
C ALA A 10 2.38 -30.86 -16.62
N LEU A 11 2.05 -29.91 -17.48
CA LEU A 11 0.77 -29.89 -18.21
C LEU A 11 0.49 -31.13 -19.08
N ASP A 12 1.53 -31.82 -19.56
CA ASP A 12 1.37 -33.07 -20.31
C ASP A 12 0.68 -34.18 -19.49
N ALA A 13 0.93 -34.24 -18.18
CA ALA A 13 0.32 -35.22 -17.28
C ALA A 13 -1.14 -34.90 -16.91
N LEU A 14 -1.64 -33.70 -17.27
CA LEU A 14 -3.01 -33.27 -16.98
C LEU A 14 -4.06 -33.80 -17.97
N GLY A 15 -3.65 -34.47 -19.05
CA GLY A 15 -4.58 -35.05 -20.04
C GLY A 15 -5.24 -34.04 -20.99
N LEU A 16 -4.76 -32.79 -21.01
CA LEU A 16 -5.20 -31.73 -21.91
C LEU A 16 -4.95 -32.08 -23.39
N SER A 17 -5.76 -31.55 -24.30
CA SER A 17 -5.54 -31.64 -25.75
C SER A 17 -4.24 -30.94 -26.18
N ALA A 18 -3.66 -31.38 -27.30
CA ALA A 18 -2.49 -30.72 -27.87
C ALA A 18 -2.73 -29.22 -28.18
N ARG A 19 -3.98 -28.81 -28.47
CA ARG A 19 -4.32 -27.38 -28.67
C ARG A 19 -4.29 -26.61 -27.35
N ALA A 20 -4.83 -27.18 -26.28
CA ALA A 20 -4.78 -26.58 -24.94
C ALA A 20 -3.33 -26.49 -24.42
N ARG A 21 -2.53 -27.55 -24.57
CA ARG A 21 -1.11 -27.53 -24.16
C ARG A 21 -0.31 -26.51 -24.97
N ASN A 22 -0.43 -26.48 -26.29
CA ASN A 22 0.27 -25.50 -27.13
C ASN A 22 -0.18 -24.04 -26.89
N ALA A 23 -1.40 -23.83 -26.39
CA ALA A 23 -1.86 -22.49 -25.99
C ALA A 23 -1.24 -22.07 -24.65
N LEU A 24 -1.26 -22.95 -23.66
CA LEU A 24 -0.68 -22.71 -22.33
C LEU A 24 0.85 -22.52 -22.41
N ASP A 25 1.52 -23.32 -23.23
CA ASP A 25 2.94 -23.19 -23.56
C ASP A 25 3.29 -21.80 -24.11
N ARG A 26 2.50 -21.27 -25.07
CA ARG A 26 2.69 -19.91 -25.59
C ARG A 26 2.62 -18.86 -24.49
N SER A 27 1.66 -18.99 -23.56
CA SER A 27 1.60 -18.14 -22.36
C SER A 27 2.66 -18.45 -21.29
N GLY A 28 3.57 -19.40 -21.52
CA GLY A 28 4.63 -19.80 -20.59
C GLY A 28 4.17 -20.60 -19.36
N ILE A 29 2.90 -21.02 -19.32
CA ILE A 29 2.36 -21.83 -18.23
C ILE A 29 2.87 -23.26 -18.41
N VAL A 30 3.61 -23.77 -17.42
CA VAL A 30 4.28 -25.09 -17.47
C VAL A 30 3.76 -26.10 -16.46
N ASN A 31 3.18 -25.65 -15.34
CA ASN A 31 2.79 -26.51 -14.22
C ASN A 31 1.34 -26.27 -13.73
N ALA A 32 0.85 -27.21 -12.91
CA ALA A 32 -0.50 -27.19 -12.38
C ALA A 32 -0.76 -26.04 -11.38
N SER A 33 0.23 -25.65 -10.57
CA SER A 33 0.09 -24.49 -9.66
C SER A 33 -0.12 -23.17 -10.41
N GLN A 34 0.59 -22.96 -11.52
CA GLN A 34 0.44 -21.78 -12.38
C GLN A 34 -0.95 -21.76 -13.03
N LEU A 35 -1.38 -22.87 -13.63
CA LEU A 35 -2.72 -22.97 -14.23
C LEU A 35 -3.84 -22.74 -13.19
N ALA A 36 -3.66 -23.17 -11.94
CA ALA A 36 -4.60 -22.85 -10.86
C ALA A 36 -4.65 -21.34 -10.56
N ARG A 37 -3.48 -20.67 -10.55
CA ARG A 37 -3.33 -19.24 -10.21
C ARG A 37 -3.90 -18.29 -11.26
N VAL A 38 -3.67 -18.55 -12.56
CA VAL A 38 -4.03 -17.60 -13.64
C VAL A 38 -5.54 -17.26 -13.65
N PRO A 39 -5.93 -15.97 -13.59
CA PRO A 39 -7.32 -15.53 -13.66
C PRO A 39 -8.08 -15.98 -14.93
N GLU A 40 -9.37 -16.26 -14.79
CA GLU A 40 -10.23 -16.81 -15.86
C GLU A 40 -10.40 -15.85 -17.06
N ASN A 41 -10.31 -14.54 -16.82
CA ASN A 41 -10.24 -13.52 -17.88
C ASN A 41 -8.95 -13.61 -18.70
N LEU A 42 -7.80 -13.89 -18.07
CA LEU A 42 -6.51 -14.04 -18.79
C LEU A 42 -6.47 -15.34 -19.59
N LEU A 43 -7.02 -16.44 -19.06
CA LEU A 43 -7.19 -17.68 -19.82
C LEU A 43 -8.07 -17.48 -21.07
N SER A 44 -9.05 -16.57 -20.99
CA SER A 44 -9.95 -16.25 -22.11
C SER A 44 -9.30 -15.34 -23.16
N SER A 45 -8.20 -14.65 -22.84
CA SER A 45 -7.49 -13.75 -23.74
C SER A 45 -6.23 -14.34 -24.37
N ILE A 46 -5.87 -15.61 -24.09
CA ILE A 46 -4.69 -16.25 -24.70
C ILE A 46 -4.84 -16.26 -26.24
N ARG A 47 -3.86 -15.68 -26.93
CA ARG A 47 -3.89 -15.45 -28.37
C ARG A 47 -4.06 -16.78 -29.13
N GLY A 48 -5.04 -16.83 -30.04
CA GLY A 48 -5.26 -17.95 -30.95
C GLY A 48 -5.82 -19.23 -30.30
N ILE A 49 -6.64 -19.10 -29.25
CA ILE A 49 -7.46 -20.22 -28.73
C ILE A 49 -8.89 -20.17 -29.31
N GLY A 50 -9.47 -21.34 -29.57
CA GLY A 50 -10.91 -21.46 -29.86
C GLY A 50 -11.74 -21.55 -28.58
N ARG A 51 -13.05 -21.25 -28.66
CA ARG A 51 -13.99 -21.30 -27.54
C ARG A 51 -13.94 -22.62 -26.75
N ASP A 52 -13.82 -23.74 -27.46
CA ASP A 52 -13.83 -25.07 -26.84
C ASP A 52 -12.50 -25.40 -26.17
N THR A 53 -11.38 -24.91 -26.70
CA THR A 53 -10.06 -24.96 -26.03
C THR A 53 -10.01 -24.04 -24.81
N ALA A 54 -10.65 -22.87 -24.85
CA ALA A 54 -10.79 -22.00 -23.69
C ALA A 54 -11.57 -22.69 -22.56
N ARG A 55 -12.71 -23.32 -22.90
CA ARG A 55 -13.51 -24.12 -21.95
C ARG A 55 -12.71 -25.29 -21.37
N GLU A 56 -12.00 -26.05 -22.21
CA GLU A 56 -11.14 -27.16 -21.79
C GLU A 56 -10.11 -26.73 -20.72
N ILE A 57 -9.44 -25.61 -20.96
CA ILE A 57 -8.46 -25.03 -20.03
C ILE A 57 -9.14 -24.54 -18.73
N GLN A 58 -10.29 -23.87 -18.84
CA GLN A 58 -11.08 -23.39 -17.69
C GLN A 58 -11.57 -24.54 -16.81
N ASP A 59 -12.06 -25.64 -17.39
CA ASP A 59 -12.56 -26.80 -16.64
C ASP A 59 -11.42 -27.61 -16.02
N ALA A 60 -10.27 -27.74 -16.70
CA ALA A 60 -9.05 -28.27 -16.09
C ALA A 60 -8.61 -27.43 -14.88
N ARG A 61 -8.59 -26.09 -14.99
CA ARG A 61 -8.32 -25.18 -13.87
C ARG A 61 -9.34 -25.34 -12.74
N ARG A 62 -10.64 -25.47 -13.05
CA ARG A 62 -11.73 -25.69 -12.08
C ARG A 62 -11.49 -26.96 -11.27
N HIS A 63 -11.01 -28.02 -11.91
CA HIS A 63 -10.62 -29.27 -11.24
C HIS A 63 -9.36 -29.12 -10.38
N LEU A 64 -8.33 -28.38 -10.83
CA LEU A 64 -7.13 -28.11 -10.03
C LEU A 64 -7.44 -27.26 -8.78
N LEU A 65 -8.29 -26.24 -8.90
CA LEU A 65 -8.76 -25.43 -7.76
C LEU A 65 -9.61 -26.22 -6.76
N SER A 66 -10.14 -27.38 -7.14
CA SER A 66 -10.86 -28.28 -6.24
C SER A 66 -9.92 -29.13 -5.36
N ALA A 67 -8.61 -29.13 -5.63
CA ALA A 67 -7.60 -29.82 -4.84
C ALA A 67 -6.84 -28.84 -3.92
N PRO A 68 -6.80 -29.06 -2.59
CA PRO A 68 -6.24 -28.10 -1.65
C PRO A 68 -4.72 -27.96 -1.79
N GLY A 69 -4.22 -26.72 -1.67
CA GLY A 69 -2.79 -26.39 -1.63
C GLY A 69 -2.16 -25.98 -2.97
N LEU A 70 -2.74 -26.37 -4.12
CA LEU A 70 -2.17 -26.09 -5.45
C LEU A 70 -1.92 -24.60 -5.74
N ALA A 71 -2.81 -23.71 -5.29
CA ALA A 71 -2.65 -22.27 -5.50
C ALA A 71 -1.66 -21.59 -4.51
N ALA A 72 -1.31 -22.27 -3.41
CA ALA A 72 -0.61 -21.65 -2.27
C ALA A 72 0.92 -21.61 -2.40
N VAL A 73 1.50 -22.28 -3.40
CA VAL A 73 2.95 -22.27 -3.64
C VAL A 73 3.34 -21.01 -4.40
N GLU A 74 3.93 -20.04 -3.70
CA GLU A 74 4.52 -18.86 -4.31
C GLU A 74 5.81 -19.23 -5.07
N GLU A 75 5.81 -19.01 -6.38
CA GLU A 75 7.02 -19.07 -7.19
C GLU A 75 7.78 -17.73 -7.06
N PRO A 76 9.13 -17.76 -6.96
CA PRO A 76 9.92 -16.53 -6.92
C PRO A 76 9.84 -15.80 -8.27
N GLU A 77 9.90 -14.48 -8.23
CA GLU A 77 10.01 -13.62 -9.41
C GLU A 77 11.32 -13.88 -10.17
N PHE A 78 11.37 -13.55 -11.46
CA PHE A 78 12.54 -13.74 -12.31
C PHE A 78 13.70 -12.80 -11.92
N SER A 79 13.39 -11.57 -11.51
CA SER A 79 14.37 -10.59 -11.02
C SER A 79 13.82 -9.78 -9.83
N PRO A 80 13.76 -10.39 -8.62
CA PRO A 80 13.20 -9.74 -7.43
C PRO A 80 13.90 -8.42 -7.11
N GLY A 81 13.13 -7.36 -6.87
CA GLY A 81 13.69 -6.03 -6.59
C GLY A 81 14.37 -5.34 -7.79
N PHE A 82 13.92 -5.61 -9.02
CA PHE A 82 14.31 -4.84 -10.21
C PHE A 82 13.92 -3.35 -10.07
N ARG A 83 14.81 -2.45 -10.55
CA ARG A 83 14.71 -0.99 -10.41
C ARG A 83 15.11 -0.21 -11.67
N GLY A 84 15.13 -0.89 -12.82
CA GLY A 84 15.39 -0.23 -14.10
C GLY A 84 14.28 0.73 -14.50
N GLU A 85 14.54 1.54 -15.52
CA GLU A 85 13.50 2.23 -16.25
C GLU A 85 12.55 1.18 -16.86
N ASP A 86 11.24 1.33 -16.63
CA ASP A 86 10.26 0.45 -17.22
C ASP A 86 10.19 0.73 -18.72
N THR A 87 10.75 -0.21 -19.49
CA THR A 87 11.12 -0.03 -20.88
C THR A 87 10.49 -1.14 -21.69
N ASP A 88 9.84 -0.78 -22.80
CA ASP A 88 9.35 -1.72 -23.82
C ASP A 88 10.48 -2.65 -24.28
N LEU A 89 10.20 -3.95 -24.42
CA LEU A 89 11.17 -4.93 -24.89
C LEU A 89 11.65 -4.62 -26.33
N GLU A 90 10.93 -3.81 -27.12
CA GLU A 90 11.38 -3.25 -28.40
C GLU A 90 12.70 -2.47 -28.31
N ALA A 91 12.89 -1.69 -27.25
CA ALA A 91 14.11 -0.89 -27.08
C ALA A 91 15.31 -1.71 -26.56
N THR A 92 15.10 -2.99 -26.23
CA THR A 92 16.15 -3.86 -25.68
C THR A 92 16.92 -4.60 -26.77
N LYS A 93 18.16 -5.02 -26.44
CA LYS A 93 19.05 -5.81 -27.32
C LYS A 93 18.67 -7.31 -27.39
N LEU A 94 17.42 -7.65 -27.09
CA LEU A 94 16.88 -9.01 -27.22
C LEU A 94 16.66 -9.34 -28.71
N THR A 95 16.61 -10.64 -29.03
CA THR A 95 16.32 -11.08 -30.39
C THR A 95 14.82 -11.05 -30.66
N GLU A 96 14.42 -10.60 -31.85
CA GLU A 96 13.03 -10.55 -32.34
C GLU A 96 12.20 -11.79 -31.98
N ALA A 97 12.77 -12.98 -32.18
CA ALA A 97 12.09 -14.24 -31.90
C ALA A 97 11.80 -14.47 -30.41
N LEU A 98 12.72 -14.04 -29.52
CA LEU A 98 12.53 -14.12 -28.06
C LEU A 98 11.56 -13.03 -27.59
N ARG A 99 11.65 -11.82 -28.15
CA ARG A 99 10.77 -10.68 -27.83
C ARG A 99 9.30 -11.03 -28.11
N ARG A 100 8.99 -11.48 -29.33
CA ARG A 100 7.64 -11.96 -29.70
C ARG A 100 7.13 -13.10 -28.83
N ARG A 101 8.03 -13.94 -28.29
CA ARG A 101 7.64 -15.05 -27.40
C ARG A 101 7.36 -14.59 -25.97
N LEU A 102 7.92 -13.47 -25.53
CA LEU A 102 7.55 -12.78 -24.29
C LEU A 102 6.23 -12.00 -24.47
N GLU A 103 6.04 -11.32 -25.61
CA GLU A 103 4.79 -10.65 -25.98
C GLU A 103 3.60 -11.62 -26.09
N ASP A 104 3.76 -12.77 -26.74
CA ASP A 104 2.72 -13.84 -26.81
C ASP A 104 2.39 -14.42 -25.41
N ALA A 105 3.23 -14.16 -24.40
CA ALA A 105 3.00 -14.48 -22.99
C ALA A 105 2.51 -13.28 -22.14
N GLY A 106 2.31 -12.10 -22.75
CA GLY A 106 1.85 -10.89 -22.06
C GLY A 106 2.95 -10.09 -21.35
N LEU A 107 4.23 -10.41 -21.59
CA LEU A 107 5.39 -9.71 -21.03
C LEU A 107 5.91 -8.73 -22.09
N HIS A 108 5.43 -7.48 -22.05
CA HIS A 108 5.71 -6.45 -23.06
C HIS A 108 6.84 -5.49 -22.67
N ASP A 109 7.18 -5.44 -21.40
CA ASP A 109 8.09 -4.47 -20.79
C ASP A 109 9.02 -5.13 -19.75
N LEU A 110 10.02 -4.38 -19.28
CA LEU A 110 11.01 -4.87 -18.33
C LEU A 110 10.45 -5.06 -16.91
N ALA A 111 9.44 -4.29 -16.47
CA ALA A 111 8.83 -4.49 -15.15
C ALA A 111 8.04 -5.81 -15.07
N ALA A 112 7.20 -6.09 -16.07
CA ALA A 112 6.47 -7.33 -16.21
C ALA A 112 7.42 -8.52 -16.34
N LEU A 113 8.49 -8.39 -17.14
CA LEU A 113 9.53 -9.43 -17.25
C LEU A 113 10.24 -9.71 -15.91
N ALA A 114 10.47 -8.69 -15.09
CA ALA A 114 11.12 -8.85 -13.79
C ALA A 114 10.23 -9.54 -12.75
N ALA A 115 8.95 -9.12 -12.68
CA ALA A 115 7.95 -9.62 -11.74
C ALA A 115 7.35 -10.99 -12.16
N ALA A 116 7.52 -11.39 -13.42
CA ALA A 116 7.06 -12.69 -13.91
C ALA A 116 7.66 -13.86 -13.09
N PRO A 117 6.89 -14.93 -12.81
CA PRO A 117 7.41 -16.14 -12.19
C PRO A 117 8.66 -16.67 -12.88
N ARG A 118 9.72 -16.91 -12.11
CA ARG A 118 11.03 -17.31 -12.63
C ARG A 118 10.96 -18.53 -13.56
N SER A 119 10.13 -19.52 -13.24
CA SER A 119 10.04 -20.74 -14.05
C SER A 119 9.31 -20.53 -15.39
N GLN A 120 8.41 -19.54 -15.48
CA GLN A 120 7.79 -19.10 -16.73
C GLN A 120 8.87 -18.51 -17.66
N VAL A 121 9.69 -17.59 -17.16
CA VAL A 121 10.76 -16.95 -17.95
C VAL A 121 11.87 -17.94 -18.33
N GLU A 122 12.27 -18.83 -17.42
CA GLU A 122 13.23 -19.92 -17.70
C GLU A 122 12.71 -20.92 -18.74
N HIS A 123 11.40 -21.13 -18.84
CA HIS A 123 10.80 -21.95 -19.88
C HIS A 123 10.73 -21.22 -21.23
N LEU A 124 10.21 -19.99 -21.24
CA LEU A 124 10.08 -19.17 -22.46
C LEU A 124 11.45 -18.95 -23.13
N ALA A 125 12.50 -18.68 -22.34
CA ALA A 125 13.85 -18.49 -22.85
C ALA A 125 14.51 -19.78 -23.40
N ARG A 126 14.12 -20.97 -22.91
CA ARG A 126 14.75 -22.26 -23.25
C ARG A 126 14.74 -22.56 -24.75
N ALA A 127 13.71 -22.12 -25.47
CA ALA A 127 13.57 -22.31 -26.91
C ALA A 127 14.50 -21.42 -27.76
N HIS A 128 15.13 -20.40 -27.18
CA HIS A 128 15.85 -19.35 -27.91
C HIS A 128 17.38 -19.36 -27.71
N GLY A 129 17.93 -20.46 -27.16
CA GLY A 129 19.37 -20.68 -27.02
C GLY A 129 19.88 -20.59 -25.58
N ALA A 130 21.08 -21.13 -25.34
CA ALA A 130 21.67 -21.21 -24.00
C ALA A 130 22.03 -19.84 -23.40
N ASP A 131 22.15 -18.80 -24.22
CA ASP A 131 22.45 -17.43 -23.84
C ASP A 131 21.20 -16.54 -23.67
N ALA A 132 20.00 -17.04 -23.97
CA ALA A 132 18.76 -16.27 -23.88
C ALA A 132 18.50 -15.75 -22.45
N LEU A 133 18.69 -16.58 -21.42
CA LEU A 133 18.56 -16.15 -20.02
C LEU A 133 19.64 -15.16 -19.60
N ALA A 134 20.87 -15.31 -20.10
CA ALA A 134 21.94 -14.35 -19.86
C ALA A 134 21.63 -12.99 -20.49
N LYS A 135 21.03 -12.96 -21.68
CA LYS A 135 20.56 -11.75 -22.36
C LYS A 135 19.42 -11.05 -21.60
N LEU A 136 18.46 -11.81 -21.05
CA LEU A 136 17.36 -11.25 -20.25
C LEU A 136 17.87 -10.62 -18.95
N HIS A 137 18.72 -11.33 -18.20
CA HIS A 137 19.37 -10.74 -17.01
C HIS A 137 20.29 -9.56 -17.37
N ALA A 138 20.96 -9.58 -18.53
CA ALA A 138 21.78 -8.46 -18.98
C ALA A 138 20.95 -7.22 -19.33
N ALA A 139 19.77 -7.37 -19.95
CA ALA A 139 18.86 -6.26 -20.24
C ALA A 139 18.30 -5.63 -18.95
N LEU A 140 17.80 -6.47 -18.03
CA LEU A 140 17.32 -6.02 -16.71
C LEU A 140 18.44 -5.35 -15.90
N LYS A 141 19.67 -5.86 -15.98
CA LYS A 141 20.82 -5.22 -15.36
C LYS A 141 21.18 -3.90 -16.04
N GLU A 142 21.22 -3.82 -17.37
CA GLU A 142 21.58 -2.59 -18.07
C GLU A 142 20.61 -1.45 -17.77
N ALA A 143 19.30 -1.74 -17.68
CA ALA A 143 18.29 -0.78 -17.24
C ALA A 143 18.45 -0.40 -15.75
N SER A 144 18.74 -1.35 -14.86
CA SER A 144 18.97 -1.09 -13.43
C SER A 144 20.23 -0.25 -13.19
N ASP A 145 21.34 -0.61 -13.84
CA ASP A 145 22.59 0.15 -13.82
C ASP A 145 22.39 1.57 -14.39
N ALA A 146 21.50 1.76 -15.37
CA ALA A 146 21.16 3.09 -15.90
C ALA A 146 20.41 3.95 -14.86
N SER A 147 19.42 3.40 -14.17
CA SER A 147 18.75 4.06 -13.02
C SER A 147 19.73 4.39 -11.88
N GLU A 148 20.66 3.49 -11.55
CA GLU A 148 21.67 3.76 -10.50
C GLU A 148 22.66 4.86 -10.93
N ARG A 149 23.02 4.95 -12.22
CA ARG A 149 23.88 6.02 -12.77
C ARG A 149 23.22 7.40 -12.72
N THR A 150 21.94 7.50 -13.10
CA THR A 150 21.19 8.77 -13.03
C THR A 150 20.82 9.15 -11.60
N ARG A 151 20.79 8.17 -10.68
CA ARG A 151 20.26 8.31 -9.31
C ARG A 151 18.84 8.88 -9.31
N ASP A 152 18.03 8.46 -10.27
CA ASP A 152 16.62 8.82 -10.36
C ASP A 152 15.76 7.75 -9.66
N PRO A 153 15.36 7.93 -8.38
CA PRO A 153 14.46 7.00 -7.73
C PRO A 153 13.08 7.03 -8.37
N ARG A 154 12.72 5.94 -9.06
CA ARG A 154 11.43 5.77 -9.74
C ARG A 154 10.46 4.83 -9.04
N THR A 155 10.92 4.08 -8.05
CA THR A 155 10.06 3.29 -7.14
C THR A 155 10.02 3.89 -5.74
N VAL A 156 8.99 3.52 -4.96
CA VAL A 156 8.86 3.86 -3.53
C VAL A 156 10.10 3.42 -2.74
N GLU A 157 10.55 2.18 -2.96
CA GLU A 157 11.73 1.62 -2.30
C GLU A 157 13.04 2.29 -2.76
N ALA A 158 13.18 2.65 -4.04
CA ALA A 158 14.35 3.41 -4.50
C ALA A 158 14.42 4.82 -3.86
N TRP A 159 13.28 5.50 -3.67
CA TRP A 159 13.21 6.76 -2.92
C TRP A 159 13.63 6.57 -1.46
N LEU A 160 13.15 5.52 -0.80
CA LEU A 160 13.53 5.22 0.57
C LEU A 160 15.02 4.89 0.70
N ASP A 161 15.60 4.12 -0.23
CA ASP A 161 17.04 3.83 -0.21
C ASP A 161 17.88 5.10 -0.44
N ALA A 162 17.48 5.98 -1.35
CA ALA A 162 18.18 7.25 -1.59
C ALA A 162 18.13 8.21 -0.38
N LEU A 163 17.01 8.25 0.34
CA LEU A 163 16.79 9.13 1.49
C LEU A 163 17.34 8.55 2.81
N PHE A 164 17.19 7.24 3.05
CA PHE A 164 17.49 6.58 4.32
C PHE A 164 18.71 5.66 4.30
N ASP A 165 19.25 5.31 3.14
CA ASP A 165 20.47 4.50 2.95
C ASP A 165 20.61 3.34 3.95
N PRO A 166 19.76 2.30 3.84
CA PRO A 166 19.79 1.16 4.76
C PRO A 166 21.05 0.30 4.60
N ARG A 167 21.91 0.58 3.60
CA ARG A 167 23.21 -0.09 3.43
C ARG A 167 24.22 0.42 4.48
N GLN A 168 24.05 1.62 5.04
CA GLN A 168 24.83 2.13 6.20
C GLN A 168 24.43 1.53 7.57
N ARG A 169 24.05 0.25 7.60
CA ARG A 169 23.84 -0.56 8.82
C ARG A 169 25.16 -1.05 9.42
N HIS A 170 26.08 -0.15 9.75
CA HIS A 170 27.29 -0.53 10.50
C HIS A 170 26.92 -1.00 11.93
N PRO A 171 27.23 -2.25 12.32
CA PRO A 171 26.70 -2.85 13.55
C PRO A 171 27.20 -2.19 14.85
N ASN A 172 28.29 -1.41 14.80
CA ASN A 172 28.91 -0.79 15.97
C ASN A 172 28.66 0.74 16.09
N GLN A 173 27.94 1.38 15.16
CA GLN A 173 27.83 2.85 15.12
C GLN A 173 26.59 3.37 15.87
N LYS A 174 26.78 3.81 17.12
CA LYS A 174 25.72 4.18 18.10
C LYS A 174 24.88 5.43 17.78
N SER A 175 25.01 6.05 16.60
CA SER A 175 24.25 7.25 16.23
C SER A 175 24.00 7.32 14.72
N ASN A 176 23.25 6.35 14.18
CA ASN A 176 22.67 6.49 12.85
C ASN A 176 21.30 7.20 12.98
N TYR A 177 21.32 8.51 12.73
CA TYR A 177 20.14 9.38 12.73
C TYR A 177 19.08 8.97 11.70
N GLN A 178 19.48 8.29 10.63
CA GLN A 178 18.57 7.74 9.62
C GLN A 178 17.77 6.56 10.18
N GLN A 179 18.33 5.76 11.11
CA GLN A 179 17.55 4.74 11.85
C GLN A 179 16.53 5.38 12.80
N THR A 180 16.87 6.50 13.45
CA THR A 180 15.89 7.27 14.24
C THR A 180 14.77 7.80 13.36
N ALA A 181 15.08 8.31 12.17
CA ALA A 181 14.07 8.76 11.21
C ALA A 181 13.22 7.60 10.67
N TRP A 182 13.82 6.46 10.29
CA TRP A 182 13.14 5.25 9.82
C TRP A 182 12.12 4.74 10.85
N ARG A 183 12.49 4.73 12.14
CA ARG A 183 11.60 4.42 13.26
C ARG A 183 10.51 5.47 13.46
N TRP A 184 10.84 6.74 13.35
CA TRP A 184 9.89 7.86 13.46
C TRP A 184 8.82 7.86 12.35
N MET A 185 9.14 7.28 11.19
CA MET A 185 8.20 7.03 10.08
C MET A 185 7.38 5.74 10.25
N GLY A 186 7.62 4.94 11.29
CA GLY A 186 6.94 3.65 11.50
C GLY A 186 7.42 2.51 10.59
N LEU A 187 8.60 2.63 9.96
CA LEU A 187 9.13 1.62 9.03
C LEU A 187 9.94 0.49 9.72
N ASP A 188 10.06 0.51 11.05
CA ASP A 188 10.73 -0.53 11.85
C ASP A 188 9.69 -1.43 12.53
N THR A 189 9.59 -2.69 12.10
CA THR A 189 8.68 -3.69 12.67
C THR A 189 9.02 -4.12 14.09
N VAL A 190 10.26 -3.91 14.54
CA VAL A 190 10.71 -4.21 15.92
C VAL A 190 10.31 -3.08 16.88
N VAL A 191 10.24 -1.84 16.39
CA VAL A 191 9.98 -0.63 17.20
C VAL A 191 8.71 0.07 16.70
N ALA A 192 7.58 -0.64 16.74
CA ALA A 192 6.28 -0.11 16.36
C ALA A 192 5.92 1.15 17.16
N VAL A 193 6.00 2.32 16.51
CA VAL A 193 5.64 3.64 17.05
C VAL A 193 4.75 4.33 16.02
N ASP A 194 3.74 5.06 16.49
CA ASP A 194 2.84 5.80 15.61
C ASP A 194 3.63 6.88 14.83
N PRO A 195 3.57 6.88 13.48
CA PRO A 195 4.42 7.76 12.66
C PRO A 195 4.28 9.23 13.04
N GLY A 196 5.39 9.87 13.40
CA GLY A 196 5.40 11.25 13.89
C GLY A 196 5.60 11.42 15.40
N ASP A 197 5.34 10.41 16.24
CA ASP A 197 5.46 10.59 17.70
C ASP A 197 6.93 10.53 18.19
N SER A 198 7.54 11.72 18.33
CA SER A 198 8.87 11.90 18.90
C SER A 198 8.95 11.64 20.41
N ILE A 199 7.84 11.58 21.14
CA ILE A 199 7.79 11.29 22.58
C ILE A 199 7.79 9.77 22.77
N ALA A 200 6.84 9.03 22.18
CA ALA A 200 6.84 7.57 22.24
C ALA A 200 8.13 6.96 21.69
N LEU A 201 8.69 7.52 20.59
CA LEU A 201 9.99 7.09 20.08
C LEU A 201 11.14 7.35 21.07
N ALA A 202 11.18 8.53 21.70
CA ALA A 202 12.20 8.86 22.70
C ALA A 202 12.14 7.88 23.89
N THR A 203 10.94 7.60 24.39
CA THR A 203 10.68 6.62 25.45
C THR A 203 11.15 5.21 25.06
N LYS A 204 10.80 4.70 23.86
CA LYS A 204 11.21 3.36 23.43
C LYS A 204 12.71 3.24 23.12
N LEU A 205 13.37 4.35 22.76
CA LEU A 205 14.82 4.40 22.56
C LEU A 205 15.62 4.71 23.84
N GLY A 206 14.96 4.93 24.99
CA GLY A 206 15.63 5.27 26.24
C GLY A 206 16.41 6.59 26.19
N CYS A 207 15.94 7.57 25.41
CA CYS A 207 16.64 8.84 25.19
C CYS A 207 15.67 10.04 25.31
N THR A 208 16.19 11.27 25.17
CA THR A 208 15.36 12.49 25.29
C THR A 208 14.66 12.86 23.99
N ARG A 209 13.50 13.54 24.09
CA ARG A 209 12.79 14.12 22.93
C ARG A 209 13.70 15.08 22.13
N GLN A 210 14.56 15.81 22.83
CA GLN A 210 15.58 16.68 22.24
C GLN A 210 16.57 15.89 21.38
N ASN A 211 17.05 14.73 21.85
CA ASN A 211 17.94 13.87 21.06
C ASN A 211 17.24 13.35 19.79
N VAL A 212 15.99 12.87 19.88
CA VAL A 212 15.20 12.50 18.69
C VAL A 212 15.06 13.67 17.72
N SER A 213 14.78 14.87 18.23
CA SER A 213 14.64 16.08 17.41
C SER A 213 15.93 16.46 16.70
N LEU A 214 17.09 16.33 17.37
CA LEU A 214 18.42 16.56 16.79
C LEU A 214 18.78 15.51 15.71
N MET A 215 18.37 14.24 15.88
CA MET A 215 18.55 13.22 14.85
C MET A 215 17.66 13.51 13.63
N LEU A 216 16.41 13.90 13.83
CA LEU A 216 15.49 14.28 12.74
C LEU A 216 15.95 15.54 11.99
N GLY A 217 16.58 16.49 12.67
CA GLY A 217 17.25 17.63 12.01
C GLY A 217 18.31 17.17 11.02
N LYS A 218 19.26 16.34 11.46
CA LYS A 218 20.31 15.74 10.60
C LYS A 218 19.75 14.91 9.45
N ALA A 219 18.62 14.22 9.67
CA ALA A 219 17.94 13.48 8.61
C ALA A 219 17.40 14.43 7.53
N ARG A 220 16.68 15.49 7.91
CA ARG A 220 16.19 16.52 6.98
C ARG A 220 17.32 17.24 6.24
N GLU A 221 18.43 17.54 6.92
CA GLU A 221 19.64 18.08 6.28
C GLU A 221 20.23 17.15 5.22
N LYS A 222 20.13 15.82 5.37
CA LYS A 222 20.54 14.86 4.33
C LYS A 222 19.52 14.83 3.18
N TRP A 223 18.23 14.79 3.49
CA TRP A 223 17.17 14.73 2.48
C TRP A 223 17.11 16.00 1.60
N ALA A 224 17.27 17.19 2.18
CA ALA A 224 17.35 18.45 1.46
C ALA A 224 18.56 18.55 0.51
N LYS A 225 19.61 17.74 0.74
CA LYS A 225 20.79 17.64 -0.14
C LYS A 225 20.59 16.60 -1.26
N HIS A 226 19.47 15.89 -1.30
CA HIS A 226 19.15 15.00 -2.42
C HIS A 226 18.78 15.84 -3.65
N PRO A 227 19.42 15.68 -4.82
CA PRO A 227 19.25 16.60 -5.95
C PRO A 227 17.81 16.65 -6.49
N LEU A 228 17.05 15.58 -6.32
CA LEU A 228 15.69 15.44 -6.84
C LEU A 228 14.59 15.71 -5.81
N HIS A 229 14.90 16.19 -4.60
CA HIS A 229 13.88 16.33 -3.53
C HIS A 229 12.67 17.20 -3.94
N GLY A 230 12.86 18.18 -4.83
CA GLY A 230 11.77 18.94 -5.45
C GLY A 230 10.75 18.06 -6.17
N ARG A 231 11.19 17.09 -7.00
CA ARG A 231 10.31 16.13 -7.71
C ARG A 231 9.41 15.36 -6.76
N LEU A 232 9.90 14.98 -5.58
CA LEU A 232 9.10 14.31 -4.55
C LEU A 232 8.08 15.25 -3.90
N ILE A 233 8.49 16.49 -3.58
CA ILE A 233 7.59 17.52 -3.03
C ILE A 233 6.48 17.85 -4.02
N ASP A 234 6.82 18.10 -5.28
CA ASP A 234 5.85 18.51 -6.31
C ASP A 234 4.93 17.36 -6.71
N GLY A 235 5.41 16.11 -6.68
CA GLY A 235 4.56 14.92 -6.76
C GLY A 235 3.54 14.85 -5.62
N VAL A 236 3.97 15.10 -4.39
CA VAL A 236 3.07 15.14 -3.20
C VAL A 236 2.09 16.31 -3.26
N ARG A 237 2.52 17.49 -3.72
CA ARG A 237 1.63 18.64 -3.98
C ARG A 237 0.59 18.30 -5.02
N ALA A 238 0.96 17.69 -6.15
CA ALA A 238 0.02 17.31 -7.21
C ALA A 238 -1.06 16.32 -6.71
N GLN A 239 -0.70 15.34 -5.88
CA GLN A 239 -1.69 14.43 -5.27
C GLN A 239 -2.58 15.13 -4.23
N LEU A 240 -2.02 16.02 -3.41
CA LEU A 240 -2.79 16.82 -2.45
C LEU A 240 -3.79 17.75 -3.16
N ASP A 241 -3.36 18.37 -4.26
CA ASP A 241 -4.16 19.28 -5.07
C ASP A 241 -5.26 18.56 -5.86
N GLY A 242 -4.97 17.37 -6.40
CA GLY A 242 -5.99 16.45 -6.95
C GLY A 242 -7.02 16.00 -5.89
N LEU A 243 -6.64 16.01 -4.61
CA LEU A 243 -7.53 15.81 -3.47
C LEU A 243 -8.14 17.12 -2.93
N GLY A 244 -7.89 18.28 -3.55
CA GLY A 244 -8.46 19.57 -3.16
C GLY A 244 -7.74 20.28 -2.00
N GLY A 245 -6.41 20.20 -1.93
CA GLY A 245 -5.56 20.98 -1.01
C GLY A 245 -5.46 20.45 0.42
N ALA A 246 -6.47 19.71 0.90
CA ALA A 246 -6.49 19.08 2.22
C ALA A 246 -6.85 17.59 2.14
N ALA A 247 -6.09 16.74 2.83
CA ALA A 247 -6.35 15.30 2.91
C ALA A 247 -5.68 14.63 4.13
N ARG A 248 -6.15 13.43 4.49
CA ARG A 248 -5.40 12.54 5.39
C ARG A 248 -4.12 12.06 4.71
N VAL A 249 -3.03 11.90 5.47
CA VAL A 249 -1.73 11.41 4.95
C VAL A 249 -1.90 10.03 4.29
N GLU A 250 -2.76 9.17 4.84
CA GLU A 250 -3.10 7.88 4.22
C GLU A 250 -3.65 8.05 2.79
N ARG A 251 -4.52 9.04 2.54
CA ARG A 251 -5.14 9.28 1.22
C ARG A 251 -4.17 9.88 0.21
N VAL A 252 -3.25 10.74 0.66
CA VAL A 252 -2.18 11.27 -0.20
C VAL A 252 -1.18 10.15 -0.54
N ALA A 253 -0.94 9.22 0.39
CA ALA A 253 -0.11 8.04 0.16
C ALA A 253 -0.77 7.03 -0.80
N GLU A 254 -2.07 6.76 -0.65
CA GLU A 254 -2.85 5.97 -1.62
C GLU A 254 -2.71 6.53 -3.05
N ALA A 255 -2.89 7.84 -3.22
CA ALA A 255 -2.78 8.51 -4.52
C ALA A 255 -1.33 8.53 -5.05
N LEU A 256 -0.34 8.77 -4.19
CA LEU A 256 1.08 8.74 -4.57
C LEU A 256 1.53 7.34 -5.00
N GLY A 257 1.06 6.27 -4.35
CA GLY A 257 1.40 4.89 -4.69
C GLY A 257 0.83 4.42 -6.04
N VAL A 258 -0.19 5.10 -6.57
CA VAL A 258 -0.67 4.90 -7.96
C VAL A 258 0.22 5.62 -8.98
N ALA A 259 0.88 6.73 -8.58
CA ALA A 259 1.76 7.52 -9.44
C ALA A 259 3.25 7.14 -9.33
N LEU A 260 3.63 6.39 -8.30
CA LEU A 260 4.99 5.95 -7.99
C LEU A 260 4.95 4.46 -7.63
N PRO A 261 5.37 3.55 -8.52
CA PRO A 261 5.27 2.10 -8.30
C PRO A 261 6.17 1.62 -7.15
N HIS A 262 5.85 0.44 -6.63
CA HIS A 262 6.77 -0.30 -5.76
C HIS A 262 7.81 -1.08 -6.58
N ASP A 263 8.91 -1.48 -5.93
CA ASP A 263 9.74 -2.58 -6.44
C ASP A 263 8.90 -3.85 -6.64
N ALA A 264 9.30 -4.74 -7.55
CA ALA A 264 8.64 -6.04 -7.76
C ALA A 264 8.50 -6.82 -6.42
N GLY A 265 7.30 -7.33 -6.17
CA GLY A 265 6.90 -8.04 -4.95
C GLY A 265 6.78 -7.18 -3.68
N ALA A 266 7.19 -5.91 -3.71
CA ALA A 266 7.23 -5.05 -2.52
C ALA A 266 5.89 -4.37 -2.20
N ASP A 267 4.93 -4.41 -3.12
CA ASP A 267 3.52 -4.00 -2.98
C ASP A 267 2.70 -4.93 -2.08
N HIS A 268 3.05 -6.23 -2.06
CA HIS A 268 2.44 -7.26 -1.21
C HIS A 268 2.94 -7.22 0.26
N ASP A 269 3.96 -6.41 0.56
CA ASP A 269 4.51 -6.25 1.90
C ASP A 269 3.51 -5.51 2.83
N PRO A 270 3.22 -6.00 4.06
CA PRO A 270 2.45 -5.27 5.06
C PRO A 270 2.93 -3.83 5.37
N LEU A 271 4.16 -3.48 5.00
CA LEU A 271 4.74 -2.14 5.10
C LEU A 271 4.52 -1.26 3.85
N ALA A 272 4.03 -1.78 2.71
CA ALA A 272 3.96 -1.04 1.44
C ALA A 272 3.30 0.34 1.59
N ALA A 273 2.08 0.39 2.14
CA ALA A 273 1.37 1.65 2.42
C ALA A 273 2.15 2.57 3.38
N ARG A 274 2.84 2.02 4.40
CA ARG A 274 3.66 2.80 5.34
C ARG A 274 4.89 3.39 4.66
N ARG A 275 5.48 2.73 3.66
CA ARG A 275 6.57 3.27 2.85
C ARG A 275 6.14 4.52 2.09
N VAL A 276 4.96 4.50 1.47
CA VAL A 276 4.44 5.68 0.75
C VAL A 276 4.04 6.79 1.72
N GLU A 277 3.41 6.47 2.86
CA GLU A 277 3.15 7.43 3.94
C GLU A 277 4.44 8.09 4.48
N ALA A 278 5.54 7.34 4.56
CA ALA A 278 6.84 7.87 4.96
C ALA A 278 7.40 8.85 3.93
N LEU A 279 7.26 8.56 2.62
CA LEU A 279 7.66 9.49 1.55
C LEU A 279 6.84 10.79 1.58
N VAL A 280 5.52 10.71 1.75
CA VAL A 280 4.66 11.90 1.96
C VAL A 280 5.11 12.70 3.20
N SER A 281 5.47 12.00 4.28
CA SER A 281 5.96 12.62 5.52
C SER A 281 7.35 13.26 5.37
N VAL A 282 8.26 12.69 4.57
CA VAL A 282 9.54 13.31 4.19
C VAL A 282 9.28 14.58 3.39
N ALA A 283 8.50 14.46 2.30
CA ALA A 283 8.21 15.54 1.36
C ALA A 283 7.66 16.78 2.08
N ALA A 284 6.63 16.61 2.90
CA ALA A 284 6.06 17.72 3.67
C ALA A 284 7.06 18.34 4.65
N SER A 285 7.97 17.53 5.25
CA SER A 285 9.02 18.05 6.13
C SER A 285 10.16 18.81 5.43
N LEU A 286 10.16 18.83 4.08
CA LEU A 286 11.10 19.57 3.24
C LEU A 286 10.45 20.74 2.49
N ALA A 287 9.15 20.65 2.18
CA ALA A 287 8.43 21.64 1.38
C ALA A 287 8.33 23.02 2.07
N GLY A 288 8.21 23.04 3.40
CA GLY A 288 8.23 24.25 4.23
C GLY A 288 6.89 25.01 4.30
N ASP A 289 6.10 24.93 3.23
CA ASP A 289 4.68 25.31 3.18
C ASP A 289 3.78 24.22 3.81
N LEU A 290 3.91 22.98 3.33
CA LEU A 290 3.07 21.85 3.71
C LEU A 290 3.11 21.55 5.23
N VAL A 291 1.94 21.43 5.84
CA VAL A 291 1.78 21.13 7.26
C VAL A 291 1.27 19.70 7.44
N VAL A 292 2.03 18.87 8.18
CA VAL A 292 1.57 17.57 8.69
C VAL A 292 1.27 17.68 10.18
N GLU A 293 0.01 17.50 10.55
CA GLU A 293 -0.48 17.64 11.92
C GLU A 293 -1.57 16.61 12.25
N TRP A 294 -1.81 16.38 13.54
CA TRP A 294 -2.86 15.45 13.97
C TRP A 294 -4.23 16.14 14.04
N VAL A 295 -5.26 15.46 13.56
CA VAL A 295 -6.68 15.78 13.79
C VAL A 295 -7.30 14.51 14.38
N HIS A 296 -7.59 14.55 15.68
CA HIS A 296 -7.99 13.38 16.47
C HIS A 296 -6.96 12.24 16.35
N ASP A 297 -7.38 11.05 15.88
CA ASP A 297 -6.59 9.83 15.73
C ASP A 297 -5.83 9.73 14.39
N ARG A 298 -5.84 10.77 13.55
CA ARG A 298 -5.32 10.70 12.17
C ARG A 298 -4.40 11.84 11.79
N ARG A 299 -3.48 11.57 10.86
CA ARG A 299 -2.52 12.55 10.34
C ARG A 299 -3.10 13.23 9.11
N TRP A 300 -3.06 14.55 9.07
CA TRP A 300 -3.53 15.36 7.96
C TRP A 300 -2.39 16.09 7.29
N LEU A 301 -2.44 16.18 5.97
CA LEU A 301 -1.61 17.02 5.12
C LEU A 301 -2.49 18.16 4.56
N VAL A 302 -2.01 19.39 4.70
CA VAL A 302 -2.65 20.61 4.17
C VAL A 302 -1.59 21.61 3.71
N ARG A 303 -1.97 22.63 2.93
CA ARG A 303 -1.04 23.64 2.39
C ARG A 303 -0.62 24.69 3.42
N ASP A 304 -1.45 24.99 4.43
CA ASP A 304 -1.10 25.90 5.52
C ASP A 304 -1.85 25.64 6.85
N ARG A 305 -1.57 26.46 7.88
CA ARG A 305 -2.22 26.35 9.19
C ARG A 305 -3.67 26.86 9.24
N ARG A 306 -4.13 27.63 8.25
CA ARG A 306 -5.53 28.09 8.14
C ARG A 306 -6.40 26.96 7.60
N GLU A 307 -5.92 26.25 6.58
CA GLU A 307 -6.55 25.01 6.09
C GLU A 307 -6.62 23.95 7.20
N LEU A 308 -5.58 23.80 8.04
CA LEU A 308 -5.65 22.91 9.21
C LEU A 308 -6.74 23.32 10.22
N ALA A 309 -6.93 24.61 10.45
CA ALA A 309 -7.99 25.12 11.32
C ALA A 309 -9.37 24.87 10.71
N ALA A 310 -9.53 25.11 9.41
CA ALA A 310 -10.76 24.86 8.66
C ALA A 310 -11.12 23.36 8.59
N VAL A 311 -10.14 22.45 8.42
CA VAL A 311 -10.36 20.99 8.53
C VAL A 311 -10.88 20.60 9.93
N ARG A 312 -10.32 21.19 10.99
CA ARG A 312 -10.78 20.98 12.37
C ARG A 312 -12.19 21.55 12.60
N ALA A 313 -12.50 22.71 12.02
CA ALA A 313 -13.84 23.31 12.06
C ALA A 313 -14.87 22.48 11.28
N LEU A 314 -14.53 21.97 10.09
CA LEU A 314 -15.36 21.03 9.32
C LEU A 314 -15.67 19.75 10.10
N GLY A 315 -14.67 19.15 10.76
CA GLY A 315 -14.88 17.98 11.62
C GLY A 315 -15.83 18.25 12.78
N GLN A 316 -15.68 19.39 13.45
CA GLN A 316 -16.58 19.84 14.54
C GLN A 316 -18.00 20.13 14.02
N ALA A 317 -18.14 20.79 12.87
CA ALA A 317 -19.42 21.06 12.23
C ALA A 317 -20.14 19.74 11.87
N ALA A 318 -19.43 18.74 11.35
CA ALA A 318 -20.00 17.43 11.08
C ALA A 318 -20.45 16.68 12.36
N GLU A 319 -19.68 16.76 13.45
CA GLU A 319 -20.11 16.21 14.74
C GLU A 319 -21.37 16.91 15.28
N ALA A 320 -21.42 18.25 15.21
CA ALA A 320 -22.57 19.03 15.65
C ALA A 320 -23.82 18.76 14.79
N LEU A 321 -23.69 18.73 13.47
CA LEU A 321 -24.77 18.43 12.53
C LEU A 321 -25.30 16.99 12.70
N ALA A 322 -24.43 16.01 12.92
CA ALA A 322 -24.84 14.62 13.19
C ALA A 322 -25.52 14.46 14.56
N GLY A 323 -25.29 15.37 15.51
CA GLY A 323 -25.93 15.39 16.83
C GLY A 323 -27.31 16.06 16.89
N LYS A 324 -27.72 16.80 15.85
CA LYS A 324 -29.03 17.49 15.81
C LYS A 324 -30.19 16.48 15.69
N VAL A 325 -31.26 16.73 16.47
CA VAL A 325 -32.54 16.01 16.40
C VAL A 325 -33.66 17.05 16.33
N PRO A 326 -34.46 17.13 15.24
CA PRO A 326 -34.36 16.33 14.00
C PRO A 326 -33.04 16.55 13.25
N LEU A 327 -32.74 15.65 12.30
CA LEU A 327 -31.59 15.79 11.42
C LEU A 327 -31.69 17.08 10.59
N PRO A 328 -30.57 17.77 10.35
CA PRO A 328 -30.56 19.05 9.63
C PRO A 328 -30.89 18.87 8.15
N SER A 329 -31.47 19.90 7.56
CA SER A 329 -31.69 20.01 6.12
C SER A 329 -30.37 20.14 5.35
N THR A 330 -30.38 19.80 4.06
CA THR A 330 -29.21 19.97 3.18
C THR A 330 -28.77 21.44 3.08
N ALA A 331 -29.68 22.41 3.21
CA ALA A 331 -29.35 23.83 3.22
C ALA A 331 -28.57 24.23 4.49
N GLU A 332 -29.01 23.79 5.68
CA GLU A 332 -28.26 24.01 6.92
C GLU A 332 -26.89 23.32 6.90
N VAL A 333 -26.81 22.10 6.34
CA VAL A 333 -25.52 21.40 6.15
C VAL A 333 -24.62 22.18 5.19
N GLN A 334 -25.17 22.75 4.11
CA GLN A 334 -24.42 23.60 3.18
C GLN A 334 -23.88 24.86 3.86
N GLU A 335 -24.72 25.56 4.63
CA GLU A 335 -24.35 26.81 5.30
C GLU A 335 -23.28 26.59 6.38
N GLU A 336 -23.46 25.60 7.26
CA GLU A 336 -22.49 25.29 8.33
C GLU A 336 -21.13 24.85 7.77
N LEU A 337 -21.12 24.02 6.71
CA LEU A 337 -19.87 23.58 6.09
C LEU A 337 -19.16 24.70 5.31
N ALA A 338 -19.90 25.60 4.66
CA ALA A 338 -19.33 26.78 4.01
C ALA A 338 -18.76 27.77 5.04
N ARG A 339 -19.49 28.01 6.14
CA ARG A 339 -19.07 28.87 7.26
C ARG A 339 -17.77 28.36 7.91
N ALA A 340 -17.58 27.05 7.98
CA ALA A 340 -16.37 26.41 8.54
C ALA A 340 -15.09 26.58 7.67
N VAL A 341 -15.19 27.04 6.42
CA VAL A 341 -14.06 27.20 5.49
C VAL A 341 -13.86 28.60 4.93
N ALA A 342 -14.74 29.56 5.27
CA ALA A 342 -14.84 30.86 4.62
C ALA A 342 -13.49 31.64 4.50
N ASP A 343 -12.61 31.53 5.50
CA ASP A 343 -11.34 32.26 5.57
C ASP A 343 -10.14 31.53 4.90
N CYS A 344 -10.37 30.49 4.09
CA CYS A 344 -9.29 29.70 3.46
C CYS A 344 -9.63 29.18 2.05
N CYS A 345 -8.62 28.66 1.35
CA CYS A 345 -8.73 28.12 -0.01
C CYS A 345 -9.77 27.00 -0.17
N LEU A 346 -10.10 26.29 0.92
CA LEU A 346 -11.12 25.22 0.91
C LEU A 346 -12.52 25.75 0.60
N ALA A 347 -12.80 27.06 0.75
CA ALA A 347 -14.06 27.68 0.35
C ALA A 347 -14.36 27.56 -1.16
N ALA A 348 -13.34 27.32 -2.00
CA ALA A 348 -13.52 27.10 -3.44
C ALA A 348 -13.94 25.65 -3.79
N LEU A 349 -14.00 24.73 -2.82
CA LEU A 349 -14.30 23.32 -3.07
C LEU A 349 -15.81 23.06 -3.23
N PRO A 350 -16.22 22.16 -4.14
CA PRO A 350 -17.61 21.70 -4.22
C PRO A 350 -18.10 21.12 -2.90
N ILE A 351 -19.39 21.33 -2.57
CA ILE A 351 -19.97 20.89 -1.29
C ILE A 351 -19.80 19.39 -1.01
N ASP A 352 -19.87 18.53 -2.03
CA ASP A 352 -19.62 17.08 -1.85
C ASP A 352 -18.19 16.77 -1.41
N ARG A 353 -17.20 17.61 -1.78
CA ARG A 353 -15.83 17.49 -1.27
C ARG A 353 -15.75 18.01 0.17
N LEU A 354 -16.34 19.16 0.47
CA LEU A 354 -16.42 19.69 1.85
C LEU A 354 -17.08 18.70 2.81
N ALA A 355 -18.23 18.12 2.44
CA ALA A 355 -18.92 17.10 3.23
C ALA A 355 -18.10 15.81 3.38
N THR A 356 -17.24 15.48 2.41
CA THR A 356 -16.30 14.35 2.52
C THR A 356 -15.15 14.67 3.46
N LEU A 357 -14.57 15.88 3.39
CA LEU A 357 -13.52 16.35 4.31
C LEU A 357 -14.04 16.40 5.75
N ALA A 358 -15.23 16.95 5.95
CA ALA A 358 -15.88 17.05 7.25
C ALA A 358 -16.18 15.69 7.88
N ALA A 359 -16.61 14.71 7.09
CA ALA A 359 -16.78 13.33 7.55
C ALA A 359 -15.44 12.64 7.87
N ASP A 360 -14.42 12.80 7.01
CA ASP A 360 -13.08 12.23 7.26
C ASP A 360 -12.35 12.88 8.45
N ALA A 361 -12.70 14.11 8.82
CA ALA A 361 -12.16 14.87 9.96
C ALA A 361 -12.98 14.72 11.26
N SER A 362 -14.14 14.06 11.21
CA SER A 362 -15.01 13.80 12.36
C SER A 362 -14.67 12.47 13.04
N ARG A 363 -14.86 12.38 14.37
CA ARG A 363 -14.75 11.10 15.09
C ARG A 363 -16.01 10.25 15.00
N THR A 364 -17.17 10.87 14.76
CA THR A 364 -18.49 10.24 14.95
C THR A 364 -19.49 10.45 13.81
N ALA A 365 -19.26 11.39 12.90
CA ALA A 365 -20.11 11.59 11.73
C ALA A 365 -19.64 10.73 10.54
N ALA A 366 -20.59 10.15 9.81
CA ALA A 366 -20.35 9.42 8.57
C ALA A 366 -21.17 10.05 7.43
N ARG A 367 -20.56 10.09 6.23
CA ARG A 367 -21.23 10.55 5.00
C ARG A 367 -22.37 9.60 4.63
N SER A 368 -23.60 10.09 4.60
CA SER A 368 -24.74 9.35 4.07
C SER A 368 -24.75 9.37 2.52
N ALA A 369 -25.70 8.68 1.89
CA ALA A 369 -25.84 8.66 0.43
C ALA A 369 -26.49 9.94 -0.16
N ARG A 370 -26.87 10.90 0.69
CA ARG A 370 -27.24 12.27 0.32
C ARG A 370 -26.24 13.26 0.96
N PRO A 371 -26.21 14.53 0.54
CA PRO A 371 -25.54 15.60 1.28
C PRO A 371 -26.28 15.90 2.60
N SER A 372 -26.16 14.97 3.54
CA SER A 372 -26.60 15.04 4.93
C SER A 372 -25.70 14.14 5.78
N SER A 373 -25.18 14.70 6.87
CA SER A 373 -24.36 13.99 7.87
C SER A 373 -25.23 13.09 8.74
N THR A 374 -24.77 11.87 9.00
CA THR A 374 -25.45 10.92 9.89
C THR A 374 -24.46 10.34 10.91
N PRO A 375 -24.89 10.00 12.14
CA PRO A 375 -24.01 9.31 13.09
C PRO A 375 -23.46 7.99 12.54
N ALA A 376 -22.19 7.71 12.81
CA ALA A 376 -21.55 6.47 12.42
C ALA A 376 -22.25 5.25 13.04
N GLY A 377 -22.43 4.20 12.25
CA GLY A 377 -23.07 2.95 12.67
C GLY A 377 -24.59 2.86 12.45
N TRP A 378 -25.25 3.91 11.93
CA TRP A 378 -26.66 3.79 11.51
C TRP A 378 -26.80 2.89 10.27
N PRO A 379 -27.80 1.99 10.23
CA PRO A 379 -27.99 1.08 9.10
C PRO A 379 -28.45 1.82 7.84
N ARG A 380 -27.91 1.42 6.68
CA ARG A 380 -28.38 1.89 5.37
C ARG A 380 -29.77 1.29 5.06
N ALA A 381 -30.66 2.13 4.55
CA ALA A 381 -32.07 1.88 4.25
C ALA A 381 -33.00 1.73 5.48
N GLY A 382 -34.18 2.35 5.40
CA GLY A 382 -35.15 2.42 6.52
C GLY A 382 -36.24 3.50 6.38
N CYS A 383 -36.14 4.43 5.43
CA CYS A 383 -37.17 5.44 5.20
C CYS A 383 -38.40 4.88 4.46
N SER A 384 -39.34 4.29 5.20
CA SER A 384 -40.67 3.95 4.71
C SER A 384 -41.73 4.08 5.80
N SER A 385 -42.88 4.68 5.45
CA SER A 385 -44.11 4.80 6.27
C SER A 385 -43.94 5.47 7.65
N SER A 386 -44.19 6.78 7.64
CA SER A 386 -44.68 7.55 8.79
C SER A 386 -45.85 6.85 9.51
N ALA A 387 -45.96 7.07 10.82
CA ALA A 387 -47.08 6.57 11.60
C ALA A 387 -48.40 7.22 11.20
N THR A 388 -49.48 6.44 11.15
CA THR A 388 -50.86 6.94 11.23
C THR A 388 -51.66 5.94 12.05
N ARG A 389 -52.16 6.36 13.22
CA ARG A 389 -53.03 5.53 14.07
C ARG A 389 -54.42 5.44 13.42
N PRO A 390 -55.11 4.28 13.52
CA PRO A 390 -56.49 4.18 13.04
C PRO A 390 -57.44 4.93 13.96
N SER A 391 -58.52 5.45 13.39
CA SER A 391 -59.73 5.89 14.08
C SER A 391 -60.92 5.54 13.19
N SER A 392 -61.88 4.82 13.74
CA SER A 392 -63.04 4.27 13.03
C SER A 392 -64.29 5.16 13.24
N PRO A 393 -65.45 4.81 12.67
CA PRO A 393 -65.71 4.80 11.23
C PRO A 393 -66.95 5.65 10.87
N SER A 394 -67.14 5.99 9.60
CA SER A 394 -68.41 6.51 9.08
C SER A 394 -68.56 6.13 7.60
N ALA A 395 -69.79 5.83 7.18
CA ALA A 395 -70.08 5.32 5.84
C ALA A 395 -70.86 6.34 5.00
N THR A 396 -70.69 6.32 3.68
CA THR A 396 -71.79 6.22 2.69
C THR A 396 -71.29 6.19 1.22
N ALA A 397 -72.18 5.73 0.34
CA ALA A 397 -72.25 6.02 -1.11
C ALA A 397 -71.04 5.74 -2.05
N SER A 398 -71.19 4.65 -2.82
CA SER A 398 -70.71 4.53 -4.22
C SER A 398 -71.79 5.13 -5.18
N PRO A 399 -71.73 5.11 -6.54
CA PRO A 399 -70.82 4.40 -7.45
C PRO A 399 -70.39 5.16 -8.74
N ARG A 400 -69.84 4.40 -9.73
CA ARG A 400 -69.57 4.71 -11.16
C ARG A 400 -68.22 5.40 -11.45
N SER A 401 -67.46 5.07 -12.51
CA SER A 401 -67.58 3.94 -13.47
C SER A 401 -66.28 3.71 -14.26
N SER A 402 -65.86 2.45 -14.44
CA SER A 402 -64.86 2.03 -15.46
C SER A 402 -65.49 1.98 -16.86
N PRO A 403 -64.72 1.89 -17.99
CA PRO A 403 -64.31 0.54 -18.45
C PRO A 403 -63.02 0.43 -19.31
N ARG A 404 -62.36 -0.75 -19.23
CA ARG A 404 -61.49 -1.38 -20.29
C ARG A 404 -60.15 -0.65 -20.63
N ARG A 405 -59.13 -1.29 -21.22
CA ARG A 405 -58.83 -2.72 -21.56
C ARG A 405 -57.30 -2.93 -21.62
N GLY A 406 -56.82 -4.14 -21.33
CA GLY A 406 -55.41 -4.53 -21.56
C GLY A 406 -55.01 -5.80 -20.79
N ARG A 407 -54.79 -6.93 -21.49
CA ARG A 407 -54.41 -8.23 -20.91
C ARG A 407 -53.43 -8.95 -21.85
N THR A 408 -52.28 -9.34 -21.33
CA THR A 408 -51.46 -10.50 -21.74
C THR A 408 -50.38 -10.73 -20.67
N THR A 409 -50.60 -11.63 -19.69
CA THR A 409 -50.19 -13.06 -19.66
C THR A 409 -48.77 -13.33 -19.15
N LEU A 410 -48.70 -13.72 -17.87
CA LEU A 410 -47.60 -14.45 -17.24
C LEU A 410 -47.49 -15.89 -17.79
N PRO A 411 -46.38 -16.59 -17.46
CA PRO A 411 -46.55 -17.80 -16.65
C PRO A 411 -45.90 -17.74 -15.25
N ARG A 412 -46.60 -18.33 -14.27
CA ARG A 412 -46.09 -18.81 -12.96
C ARG A 412 -45.44 -20.20 -13.16
N ARG A 413 -44.76 -20.89 -12.22
CA ARG A 413 -44.50 -20.77 -10.75
C ARG A 413 -43.03 -21.28 -10.55
N ARG A 414 -42.45 -21.95 -9.52
CA ARG A 414 -42.64 -22.44 -8.12
C ARG A 414 -41.17 -22.79 -7.70
N GLY A 415 -40.60 -22.66 -6.51
CA GLY A 415 -40.90 -22.13 -5.15
C GLY A 415 -39.54 -22.17 -4.39
N ALA A 416 -39.40 -22.29 -3.07
CA ALA A 416 -40.09 -21.78 -1.87
C ALA A 416 -39.50 -22.51 -0.63
N ALA A 417 -39.14 -21.79 0.45
CA ALA A 417 -38.54 -22.30 1.71
C ALA A 417 -37.10 -22.88 1.56
N VAL A 418 -36.26 -22.99 2.60
CA VAL A 418 -36.48 -23.01 4.08
C VAL A 418 -35.57 -22.02 4.83
N GLU A 419 -36.04 -21.49 5.96
CA GLU A 419 -35.29 -20.62 6.88
C GLU A 419 -34.71 -21.34 8.12
N ALA A 420 -33.78 -20.63 8.77
CA ALA A 420 -33.61 -20.53 10.24
C ALA A 420 -32.66 -21.47 11.02
N ARG A 421 -32.08 -20.84 12.06
CA ARG A 421 -31.31 -21.33 13.23
C ARG A 421 -29.78 -21.41 13.09
N ALA A 422 -28.99 -21.04 14.11
CA ALA A 422 -29.29 -20.20 15.30
C ALA A 422 -27.99 -19.67 15.95
N ARG A 423 -28.07 -18.56 16.70
CA ARG A 423 -26.97 -18.06 17.55
C ARG A 423 -26.85 -18.86 18.86
N ARG A 424 -25.65 -19.34 19.20
CA ARG A 424 -25.08 -19.58 20.56
C ARG A 424 -23.64 -20.12 20.40
N ALA A 425 -22.68 -19.89 21.31
CA ALA A 425 -22.68 -19.14 22.57
C ALA A 425 -21.31 -18.46 22.82
N ARG A 426 -21.24 -17.54 23.79
CA ARG A 426 -19.98 -17.05 24.38
C ARG A 426 -19.85 -17.56 25.82
N GLY A 427 -18.64 -18.00 26.19
CA GLY A 427 -18.06 -17.76 27.52
C GLY A 427 -18.23 -18.81 28.63
N ARG A 428 -17.10 -19.41 29.04
CA ARG A 428 -16.59 -19.68 30.41
C ARG A 428 -15.23 -20.39 30.24
N ARG A 429 -14.08 -19.81 30.62
CA ARG A 429 -13.49 -19.60 31.97
C ARG A 429 -13.04 -20.88 32.71
N ALA A 430 -11.72 -21.04 32.72
CA ALA A 430 -10.85 -21.34 33.88
C ALA A 430 -10.64 -22.78 34.42
N ALA A 431 -9.33 -23.09 34.55
CA ALA A 431 -8.65 -23.72 35.68
C ALA A 431 -8.76 -25.23 35.98
N ALA A 432 -7.75 -25.98 35.53
CA ALA A 432 -7.05 -27.05 36.26
C ALA A 432 -5.61 -27.18 35.68
N GLY A 433 -4.59 -27.69 36.38
CA GLY A 433 -4.55 -28.07 37.80
C GLY A 433 -3.38 -29.01 38.16
N VAL A 434 -2.20 -28.45 38.46
CA VAL A 434 -1.08 -29.06 39.26
C VAL A 434 -0.47 -30.41 38.79
N GLY A 435 0.82 -30.37 38.44
CA GLY A 435 1.74 -31.53 38.49
C GLY A 435 3.10 -31.08 39.03
N ARG A 436 3.75 -31.85 39.91
CA ARG A 436 4.93 -31.41 40.69
C ARG A 436 6.09 -32.42 40.67
N ARG A 437 7.30 -31.90 40.34
CA ARG A 437 8.62 -32.26 40.95
C ARG A 437 9.22 -33.66 40.65
N PRO A 438 10.51 -33.94 40.99
CA PRO A 438 11.69 -33.05 41.12
C PRO A 438 13.05 -33.65 40.60
N ARG A 439 14.16 -32.93 40.88
CA ARG A 439 15.59 -33.38 40.98
C ARG A 439 16.35 -33.62 39.66
N ALA A 440 17.68 -33.41 39.58
CA ALA A 440 18.64 -32.68 40.45
C ALA A 440 20.00 -32.42 39.75
N MET A 441 20.89 -31.71 40.48
CA MET A 441 22.36 -31.58 40.32
C MET A 441 22.95 -30.60 39.26
N ALA A 442 23.77 -29.69 39.79
CA ALA A 442 24.90 -28.99 39.17
C ALA A 442 26.20 -29.55 39.83
N PRO A 443 27.43 -28.96 39.80
CA PRO A 443 27.99 -27.74 39.15
C PRO A 443 29.29 -28.12 38.36
N PRO A 444 30.44 -27.39 38.28
CA PRO A 444 30.82 -26.00 38.62
C PRO A 444 31.65 -25.22 37.55
N ARG A 445 32.09 -24.01 37.96
CA ARG A 445 32.90 -23.02 37.21
C ARG A 445 34.41 -23.35 37.13
N ARG A 446 35.08 -22.89 36.06
CA ARG A 446 36.39 -22.18 36.06
C ARG A 446 36.36 -21.12 34.93
N ALA A 447 36.79 -19.86 35.04
CA ALA A 447 37.91 -19.18 35.71
C ALA A 447 39.22 -19.13 34.87
N ARG A 448 39.38 -18.02 34.12
CA ARG A 448 40.56 -17.40 33.45
C ARG A 448 40.09 -16.00 33.00
N GLY A 449 40.90 -14.95 32.88
CA GLY A 449 42.32 -14.71 33.24
C GLY A 449 42.67 -13.27 32.83
N ALA A 450 43.55 -12.59 33.57
CA ALA A 450 44.01 -11.22 33.26
C ALA A 450 45.49 -11.21 32.82
N VAL A 451 46.10 -10.03 32.65
CA VAL A 451 47.48 -9.79 32.14
C VAL A 451 47.51 -9.95 30.60
N GLU A 452 48.19 -9.13 29.79
CA GLU A 452 49.42 -8.33 29.99
C GLU A 452 49.41 -6.96 29.26
N GLN A 453 50.33 -6.05 29.63
CA GLN A 453 50.74 -4.88 28.82
C GLN A 453 52.12 -5.14 28.18
N PRO A 454 52.46 -4.44 27.08
CA PRO A 454 53.81 -3.89 26.99
C PRO A 454 53.84 -2.38 26.68
N ALA A 455 55.00 -1.77 26.95
CA ALA A 455 55.17 -0.32 27.08
C ALA A 455 55.72 0.41 25.83
N GLN A 456 55.80 1.73 25.96
CA GLN A 456 56.27 2.70 24.96
C GLN A 456 57.74 2.50 24.52
N ARG A 457 58.02 2.76 23.24
CA ARG A 457 59.26 3.44 22.78
C ARG A 457 58.90 4.36 21.61
N GLY A 458 59.61 5.49 21.45
CA GLY A 458 59.33 6.46 20.39
C GLY A 458 60.54 7.27 19.95
N ARG A 459 60.39 7.96 18.80
CA ARG A 459 61.19 9.05 18.20
C ARG A 459 60.27 9.69 17.13
N ALA A 460 60.03 10.99 16.95
CA ALA A 460 60.71 12.27 17.22
C ALA A 460 61.50 12.85 16.03
N ARG A 461 61.21 14.14 15.70
CA ARG A 461 61.75 15.02 14.62
C ARG A 461 61.21 14.68 13.20
N GLY A 462 60.96 15.63 12.30
CA GLY A 462 60.91 17.13 12.34
C GLY A 462 59.71 17.64 11.50
N ALA A 463 59.19 18.87 11.59
CA ALA A 463 59.76 20.23 11.74
C ALA A 463 60.08 20.91 10.38
N ALA A 464 59.82 22.24 10.29
CA ALA A 464 59.96 23.13 9.12
C ALA A 464 58.92 22.93 7.97
N ASP A 465 58.42 23.95 7.27
CA ASP A 465 58.29 25.38 7.62
C ASP A 465 57.23 26.12 6.74
N GLY A 466 56.91 27.35 7.13
CA GLY A 466 56.40 28.43 6.27
C GLY A 466 54.89 28.49 5.97
N ALA A 467 54.30 29.66 5.69
CA ALA A 467 54.58 31.04 6.15
C ALA A 467 53.45 31.98 5.67
N ALA A 468 53.00 32.87 6.55
CA ALA A 468 52.36 34.18 6.30
C ALA A 468 51.50 34.43 5.02
N ARG A 469 50.27 34.92 5.25
CA ARG A 469 49.89 36.31 4.88
C ARG A 469 48.80 36.85 5.80
N ARG A 470 48.72 38.18 5.94
CA ARG A 470 47.86 38.90 6.89
C ARG A 470 46.80 39.74 6.17
N ALA A 471 45.56 39.70 6.70
CA ALA A 471 44.63 40.83 6.80
C ALA A 471 44.11 41.48 5.48
N PRO A 472 43.16 42.44 5.51
CA PRO A 472 42.41 42.99 6.66
C PRO A 472 40.87 42.93 6.54
N ARG A 473 40.23 43.55 7.55
CA ARG A 473 38.78 43.79 7.72
C ARG A 473 38.08 44.42 6.50
N ALA A 474 36.78 44.14 6.40
CA ALA A 474 35.76 45.13 6.04
C ALA A 474 34.56 44.96 7.00
N ALA A 475 33.71 45.99 7.14
CA ALA A 475 32.51 45.94 7.99
C ALA A 475 31.36 46.75 7.37
N TYR A 476 30.16 46.17 7.40
CA TYR A 476 28.83 46.80 7.33
C TYR A 476 28.00 46.02 8.38
N ALA A 477 27.33 46.65 9.35
CA ALA A 477 26.28 47.68 9.26
C ALA A 477 24.96 47.07 8.78
#